data_AF-A0A377HLQ1-F1
#
_entry.id   AF-A0A377HLQ1-F1
#
_cell.length_a   1.000
_cell.length_b   1.000
_cell.length_c   1.000
_cell.angle_alpha   90.00
_cell.angle_beta   90.00
_cell.angle_gamma   90.00
#
_symmetry.space_group_name_H-M   'P 1'
#
loop_
_entity.id
_entity.type
_entity.pdbx_description
1 polymer ?
#
loop_
_entity_poly.entity_id
_entity_poly.type
_entity_poly.pdbx_seq_one_letter_code
_entity_poly.pdbx_strand_id
1 'polypeptide(L)'
;MCSNIARQAIYNSQQQIIAYELLFREGCCDSFPDIESEVATVSILDGLFHEGTVGIQYISDGLPCFVNFCHQSLIQGIAFNYPPEDLVIEVLENCEANAVLYKALEDLKSHGYQIAFDDFVPSPDWLPFLRLADIVKIDFRAQSLQEISQFVNKYRKRFDFKLLAEKIETEEEYRVAIALGFDYFQGFQLSKPERIFFSHVA
;
A
#
# COMPACT_ATOMS: atom_id res chain seq x y z
N MET A 1 18.81 16.61 7.77
CA MET A 1 18.28 15.46 8.54
C MET A 1 18.14 14.32 7.57
N CYS A 2 18.63 13.11 7.87
CA CYS A 2 18.37 11.95 7.01
C CYS A 2 16.91 11.56 7.18
N SER A 3 16.08 11.85 6.17
CA SER A 3 14.79 11.20 5.98
C SER A 3 15.07 9.73 5.67
N ASN A 4 14.71 8.82 6.58
CA ASN A 4 14.94 7.39 6.40
C ASN A 4 13.65 6.76 5.90
N ILE A 5 13.64 6.37 4.63
CA ILE A 5 12.55 5.56 4.08
C ILE A 5 12.89 4.10 4.40
N ALA A 6 11.93 3.34 4.88
CA ALA A 6 12.02 1.88 4.87
C ALA A 6 11.17 1.35 3.71
N ARG A 7 11.61 0.27 3.08
CA ARG A 7 10.84 -0.44 2.07
C ARG A 7 10.56 -1.86 2.53
N GLN A 8 9.41 -2.41 2.18
CA GLN A 8 9.13 -3.82 2.37
C GLN A 8 8.65 -4.43 1.07
N ALA A 9 9.22 -5.57 0.69
CA ALA A 9 8.90 -6.23 -0.57
C ALA A 9 7.52 -6.89 -0.52
N ILE A 10 6.77 -6.72 -1.60
CA ILE A 10 5.51 -7.41 -1.89
C ILE A 10 5.80 -8.49 -2.93
N TYR A 11 5.39 -9.72 -2.62
CA TYR A 11 5.67 -10.91 -3.42
C TYR A 11 4.43 -11.38 -4.17
N ASN A 12 4.60 -11.98 -5.34
CA ASN A 12 3.56 -12.77 -6.00
C ASN A 12 3.57 -14.23 -5.51
N SER A 13 2.60 -15.02 -5.98
CA SER A 13 2.51 -16.47 -5.67
C SER A 13 3.71 -17.31 -6.09
N GLN A 14 4.57 -16.81 -6.99
CA GLN A 14 5.84 -17.44 -7.39
C GLN A 14 7.04 -16.98 -6.54
N GLN A 15 6.81 -16.26 -5.45
CA GLN A 15 7.85 -15.66 -4.59
C GLN A 15 8.77 -14.68 -5.34
N GLN A 16 8.28 -14.02 -6.38
CA GLN A 16 8.99 -12.93 -7.04
C GLN A 16 8.54 -11.60 -6.44
N ILE A 17 9.48 -10.70 -6.21
CA ILE A 17 9.17 -9.33 -5.77
C ILE A 17 8.51 -8.61 -6.95
N ILE A 18 7.34 -8.03 -6.71
CA ILE A 18 6.55 -7.33 -7.73
C ILE A 18 6.35 -5.84 -7.42
N ALA A 19 6.56 -5.43 -6.17
CA ALA A 19 6.44 -4.05 -5.72
C ALA A 19 7.12 -3.90 -4.35
N TYR A 20 7.21 -2.65 -3.89
CA TYR A 20 7.61 -2.31 -2.53
C TYR A 20 6.58 -1.40 -1.88
N GLU A 21 6.26 -1.65 -0.60
CA GLU A 21 5.61 -0.65 0.24
C GLU A 21 6.67 0.26 0.85
N LEU A 22 6.44 1.57 0.80
CA LEU A 22 7.33 2.57 1.38
C LEU A 22 6.76 3.08 2.70
N LEU A 23 7.60 2.98 3.73
CA LEU A 23 7.27 3.29 5.10
C LEU A 23 8.15 4.44 5.59
N PHE A 24 7.53 5.50 6.10
CA PHE A 24 8.29 6.60 6.68
C PHE A 24 8.87 6.20 8.05
N ARG A 25 10.13 6.58 8.31
CA ARG A 25 10.83 6.40 9.60
C ARG A 25 11.58 7.68 9.95
N GLU A 26 11.48 8.13 11.21
CA GLU A 26 12.36 9.20 11.71
C GLU A 26 13.57 8.63 12.46
N GLY A 27 14.74 9.23 12.18
CA GLY A 27 15.94 9.02 12.98
C GLY A 27 16.59 7.64 12.82
N CYS A 28 17.54 7.34 13.71
CA CYS A 28 18.30 6.09 13.67
C CYS A 28 17.57 4.90 14.35
N CYS A 29 16.42 5.12 14.98
CA CYS A 29 15.69 4.12 15.76
C CYS A 29 14.54 3.49 14.94
N ASP A 30 14.21 2.21 15.14
CA ASP A 30 13.07 1.52 14.48
C ASP A 30 11.73 1.95 15.09
N SER A 31 11.55 3.26 15.25
CA SER A 31 10.36 3.86 15.83
C SER A 31 9.50 4.48 14.74
N PHE A 32 8.20 4.20 14.78
CA PHE A 32 7.22 4.94 14.01
C PHE A 32 7.17 6.37 14.57
N PRO A 33 7.40 7.39 13.73
CA PRO A 33 7.40 8.78 14.18
C PRO A 33 5.99 9.28 14.48
N ASP A 34 5.90 10.20 15.44
CA ASP A 34 4.67 10.93 15.77
C ASP A 34 4.58 12.20 14.89
N ILE A 35 4.48 11.99 13.58
CA ILE A 35 4.31 13.08 12.60
C ILE A 35 2.95 13.01 11.92
N GLU A 36 2.50 14.16 11.41
CA GLU A 36 1.29 14.25 10.61
C GLU A 36 1.44 13.37 9.35
N SER A 37 0.44 12.54 9.08
CA SER A 37 0.49 11.53 8.01
C SER A 37 0.72 12.16 6.63
N GLU A 38 0.20 13.38 6.38
CA GLU A 38 0.45 14.13 5.15
C GLU A 38 1.94 14.45 4.95
N VAL A 39 2.64 14.86 6.02
CA VAL A 39 4.08 15.14 5.98
C VAL A 39 4.88 13.87 5.68
N ALA A 40 4.45 12.73 6.23
CA ALA A 40 5.05 11.42 5.94
C ALA A 40 4.92 11.06 4.45
N THR A 41 3.69 11.17 3.92
CA THR A 41 3.38 10.90 2.50
C THR A 41 4.23 11.78 1.59
N VAL A 42 4.23 13.11 1.82
CA VAL A 42 4.99 14.06 1.00
C VAL A 42 6.49 13.77 1.07
N SER A 43 7.03 13.48 2.26
CA SER A 43 8.45 13.17 2.41
C SER A 43 8.88 11.91 1.66
N ILE A 44 8.03 10.88 1.64
CA ILE A 44 8.28 9.66 0.85
C ILE A 44 8.26 10.00 -0.64
N LEU A 45 7.24 10.73 -1.10
CA LEU A 45 7.08 11.05 -2.52
C LEU A 45 8.21 11.96 -3.02
N ASP A 46 8.57 12.98 -2.25
CA ASP A 46 9.70 13.85 -2.56
C ASP A 46 11.01 13.05 -2.66
N GLY A 47 11.22 12.08 -1.76
CA GLY A 47 12.38 11.19 -1.82
C GLY A 47 12.35 10.24 -3.01
N LEU A 48 11.18 9.67 -3.33
CA LEU A 48 10.98 8.73 -4.43
C LEU A 48 11.23 9.36 -5.80
N PHE A 49 10.74 10.59 -5.98
CA PHE A 49 10.81 11.32 -7.24
C PHE A 49 11.95 12.36 -7.26
N HIS A 50 12.78 12.41 -6.21
CA HIS A 50 14.01 13.19 -6.21
C HIS A 50 14.92 12.66 -7.33
N GLU A 51 15.26 13.52 -8.29
CA GLU A 51 16.05 13.16 -9.48
C GLU A 51 15.35 12.20 -10.47
N GLY A 52 14.01 12.14 -10.44
CA GLY A 52 13.22 11.37 -11.41
C GLY A 52 13.40 9.86 -11.27
N THR A 53 13.70 9.16 -12.37
CA THR A 53 13.78 7.68 -12.38
C THR A 53 14.94 7.10 -11.56
N VAL A 54 15.94 7.93 -11.20
CA VAL A 54 17.10 7.49 -10.39
C VAL A 54 16.67 7.18 -8.97
N GLY A 55 15.80 8.00 -8.38
CA GLY A 55 15.22 7.78 -7.06
C GLY A 55 14.47 6.45 -7.00
N ILE A 56 13.56 6.23 -7.95
CA ILE A 56 12.76 5.00 -8.07
C ILE A 56 13.67 3.78 -8.24
N GLN A 57 14.65 3.84 -9.14
CA GLN A 57 15.56 2.71 -9.35
C GLN A 57 16.34 2.35 -8.08
N TYR A 58 16.74 3.34 -7.28
CA TYR A 58 17.47 3.09 -6.03
C TYR A 58 16.54 2.66 -4.88
N ILE A 59 15.32 3.20 -4.81
CA ILE A 59 14.35 2.90 -3.74
C ILE A 59 13.68 1.56 -3.94
N SER A 60 13.24 1.26 -5.16
CA SER A 60 12.32 0.14 -5.43
C SER A 60 12.83 -0.79 -6.50
N ASP A 61 14.10 -0.67 -6.88
CA ASP A 61 14.69 -1.44 -7.99
C ASP A 61 13.91 -1.25 -9.32
N GLY A 62 13.22 -0.12 -9.48
CA GLY A 62 12.38 0.18 -10.64
C GLY A 62 11.01 -0.49 -10.61
N LEU A 63 10.59 -1.02 -9.46
CA LEU A 63 9.26 -1.61 -9.26
C LEU A 63 8.27 -0.59 -8.70
N PRO A 64 6.95 -0.81 -8.87
CA PRO A 64 5.92 0.05 -8.29
C PRO A 64 6.05 0.21 -6.77
N CYS A 65 5.71 1.39 -6.29
CA CYS A 65 5.74 1.75 -4.87
C CYS A 65 4.35 1.97 -4.31
N PHE A 66 4.00 1.24 -3.25
CA PHE A 66 2.83 1.51 -2.44
C PHE A 66 3.19 2.61 -1.45
N VAL A 67 2.39 3.67 -1.43
CA VAL A 67 2.59 4.82 -0.54
C VAL A 67 1.28 5.14 0.15
N ASN A 68 1.34 5.36 1.44
CA ASN A 68 0.16 5.59 2.27
C ASN A 68 -0.36 7.01 2.07
N PHE A 69 -1.65 7.12 1.83
CA PHE A 69 -2.39 8.38 1.72
C PHE A 69 -3.51 8.40 2.76
N CYS A 70 -3.49 9.42 3.62
CA CYS A 70 -4.60 9.71 4.49
C CYS A 70 -5.74 10.41 3.73
N HIS A 71 -6.92 10.47 4.34
CA HIS A 71 -8.09 11.10 3.74
C HIS A 71 -7.80 12.52 3.22
N GLN A 72 -7.05 13.31 3.98
CA GLN A 72 -6.74 14.70 3.64
C GLN A 72 -5.87 14.83 2.39
N SER A 73 -4.81 14.01 2.28
CA SER A 73 -3.91 14.07 1.12
C SER A 73 -4.57 13.57 -0.17
N LEU A 74 -5.54 12.65 -0.07
CA LEU A 74 -6.36 12.20 -1.19
C LEU A 74 -7.25 13.33 -1.72
N ILE A 75 -8.00 14.01 -0.84
CA ILE A 75 -8.93 15.06 -1.26
C ILE A 75 -8.21 16.33 -1.74
N GLN A 76 -7.00 16.59 -1.26
CA GLN A 76 -6.16 17.69 -1.75
C GLN A 76 -5.49 17.37 -3.10
N GLY A 77 -5.53 16.11 -3.54
CA GLY A 77 -4.95 15.70 -4.81
C GLY A 77 -3.43 15.68 -4.81
N ILE A 78 -2.78 15.41 -3.67
CA ILE A 78 -1.31 15.40 -3.56
C ILE A 78 -0.67 14.45 -4.58
N ALA A 79 -1.31 13.31 -4.84
CA ALA A 79 -0.84 12.31 -5.80
C ALA A 79 -0.68 12.86 -7.23
N PHE A 80 -1.51 13.84 -7.65
CA PHE A 80 -1.47 14.40 -9.01
C PHE A 80 -0.18 15.16 -9.34
N ASN A 81 0.66 15.43 -8.33
CA ASN A 81 1.99 16.03 -8.53
C ASN A 81 3.04 15.00 -9.01
N TYR A 82 2.71 13.71 -9.03
CA TYR A 82 3.64 12.61 -9.28
C TYR A 82 3.13 11.67 -10.38
N PRO A 83 4.00 11.03 -11.17
CA PRO A 83 3.57 10.14 -12.25
C PRO A 83 2.86 8.88 -11.70
N PRO A 84 1.79 8.39 -12.36
CA PRO A 84 1.01 7.24 -11.89
C PRO A 84 1.69 5.88 -12.14
N GLU A 85 2.67 5.81 -13.04
CA GLU A 85 3.26 4.56 -13.54
C GLU A 85 3.97 3.75 -12.43
N ASP A 86 4.59 4.45 -11.48
CA ASP A 86 5.40 3.87 -10.42
C ASP A 86 4.75 4.00 -9.03
N LEU A 87 3.52 4.52 -8.95
CA LEU A 87 2.85 4.88 -7.70
C LEU A 87 1.51 4.16 -7.54
N VAL A 88 1.43 3.32 -6.51
CA VAL A 88 0.18 2.73 -6.03
C VAL A 88 -0.28 3.53 -4.81
N ILE A 89 -1.48 4.09 -4.91
CA ILE A 89 -2.10 4.88 -3.85
C ILE A 89 -2.71 3.94 -2.82
N GLU A 90 -2.12 3.88 -1.64
CA GLU A 90 -2.62 3.08 -0.53
C GLU A 90 -3.51 3.92 0.39
N VAL A 91 -4.81 3.65 0.35
CA VAL A 91 -5.81 4.37 1.15
C VAL A 91 -5.90 3.72 2.52
N LEU A 92 -5.55 4.50 3.55
CA LEU A 92 -5.55 4.04 4.94
C LEU A 92 -6.95 3.65 5.42
N GLU A 93 -7.01 2.64 6.28
CA GLU A 93 -8.21 2.06 6.87
C GLU A 93 -9.00 3.05 7.74
N ASN A 94 -8.33 4.08 8.26
CA ASN A 94 -8.93 5.13 9.08
C ASN A 94 -9.61 6.24 8.26
N CYS A 95 -9.59 6.18 6.93
CA CYS A 95 -10.26 7.15 6.08
C CYS A 95 -11.78 7.08 6.23
N GLU A 96 -12.46 8.23 6.20
CA GLU A 96 -13.92 8.27 6.19
C GLU A 96 -14.47 7.97 4.80
N ALA A 97 -15.27 6.90 4.67
CA ALA A 97 -15.97 6.58 3.44
C ALA A 97 -17.11 7.57 3.18
N ASN A 98 -16.84 8.61 2.40
CA ASN A 98 -17.84 9.62 2.01
C ASN A 98 -17.79 9.94 0.50
N ALA A 99 -18.75 10.72 0.02
CA ALA A 99 -18.85 11.06 -1.40
C ALA A 99 -17.64 11.88 -1.92
N VAL A 100 -16.99 12.66 -1.05
CA VAL A 100 -15.81 13.46 -1.40
C VAL A 100 -14.61 12.54 -1.66
N LEU A 101 -14.36 11.59 -0.76
CA LEU A 101 -13.32 10.57 -0.94
C LEU A 101 -13.59 9.73 -2.19
N TYR A 102 -14.83 9.26 -2.36
CA TYR A 102 -15.19 8.46 -3.54
C TYR A 102 -14.86 9.21 -4.84
N LYS A 103 -15.18 10.51 -4.90
CA LYS A 103 -14.90 11.33 -6.07
C LYS A 103 -13.39 11.50 -6.30
N ALA A 104 -12.62 11.75 -5.23
CA ALA A 104 -11.16 11.86 -5.32
C ALA A 104 -10.53 10.57 -5.87
N LEU A 105 -10.97 9.40 -5.38
CA LEU A 105 -10.48 8.10 -5.86
C LEU A 105 -10.92 7.81 -7.30
N GLU A 106 -12.14 8.19 -7.68
CA GLU A 106 -12.61 8.08 -9.07
C GLU A 106 -11.76 8.94 -10.02
N ASP A 107 -11.43 10.17 -9.60
CA ASP A 107 -10.58 11.06 -10.38
C ASP A 107 -9.16 10.49 -10.50
N LEU A 108 -8.56 9.96 -9.43
CA LEU A 108 -7.26 9.26 -9.49
C LEU A 108 -7.30 8.07 -10.48
N LYS A 109 -8.33 7.22 -10.42
CA LYS A 109 -8.49 6.11 -11.38
C LYS A 109 -8.55 6.60 -12.82
N SER A 110 -9.27 7.69 -13.08
CA SER A 110 -9.38 8.25 -14.43
C SER A 110 -8.06 8.81 -14.99
N HIS A 111 -7.10 9.13 -14.12
CA HIS A 111 -5.76 9.59 -14.48
C HIS A 111 -4.71 8.45 -14.50
N GLY A 112 -5.13 7.20 -14.32
CA GLY A 112 -4.27 6.03 -14.47
C GLY A 112 -3.58 5.55 -13.18
N TYR A 113 -3.86 6.15 -12.02
CA TYR A 113 -3.33 5.66 -10.75
C TYR A 113 -3.96 4.31 -10.38
N GLN A 114 -3.17 3.45 -9.75
CA GLN A 114 -3.66 2.25 -9.08
C GLN A 114 -4.03 2.56 -7.63
N ILE A 115 -5.09 1.93 -7.14
CA ILE A 115 -5.59 2.11 -5.77
C ILE A 115 -5.54 0.79 -5.00
N ALA A 116 -4.88 0.82 -3.85
CA ALA A 116 -4.92 -0.22 -2.84
C ALA A 116 -5.73 0.25 -1.62
N PHE A 117 -6.59 -0.60 -1.07
CA PHE A 117 -7.20 -0.38 0.25
C PHE A 117 -6.44 -1.14 1.32
N ASP A 118 -5.94 -0.42 2.32
CA ASP A 118 -5.17 -0.97 3.43
C ASP A 118 -6.07 -1.56 4.52
N ASP A 119 -5.60 -2.63 5.18
CA ASP A 119 -6.27 -3.34 6.28
C ASP A 119 -7.82 -3.45 6.12
N PHE A 120 -8.29 -3.79 4.90
CA PHE A 120 -9.69 -3.57 4.52
C PHE A 120 -10.67 -4.46 5.28
N VAL A 121 -11.68 -3.82 5.89
CA VAL A 121 -12.83 -4.47 6.51
C VAL A 121 -14.12 -4.00 5.82
N PRO A 122 -14.93 -4.90 5.24
CA PRO A 122 -16.12 -4.50 4.51
C PRO A 122 -17.18 -3.88 5.44
N SER A 123 -17.62 -2.66 5.11
CA SER A 123 -18.79 -2.01 5.71
C SER A 123 -19.75 -1.53 4.62
N PRO A 124 -21.05 -1.26 4.93
CA PRO A 124 -22.00 -0.75 3.95
C PRO A 124 -21.50 0.48 3.18
N ASP A 125 -20.79 1.40 3.86
CA ASP A 125 -20.28 2.63 3.27
C ASP A 125 -19.06 2.39 2.38
N TRP A 126 -18.24 1.38 2.69
CA TRP A 126 -17.06 1.00 1.90
C TRP A 126 -17.37 0.07 0.71
N LEU A 127 -18.50 -0.64 0.72
CA LEU A 127 -18.85 -1.56 -0.39
C LEU A 127 -18.87 -0.92 -1.79
N PRO A 128 -19.37 0.32 -1.98
CA PRO A 128 -19.28 1.02 -3.26
C PRO A 128 -17.85 1.22 -3.75
N PHE A 129 -16.90 1.43 -2.83
CA PHE A 129 -15.50 1.74 -3.12
C PHE A 129 -14.74 0.56 -3.71
N LEU A 130 -15.18 -0.69 -3.47
CA LEU A 130 -14.58 -1.89 -4.06
C LEU A 130 -14.57 -1.88 -5.60
N ARG A 131 -15.37 -1.04 -6.26
CA ARG A 131 -15.31 -0.84 -7.72
C ARG A 131 -14.11 -0.01 -8.18
N LEU A 132 -13.51 0.75 -7.28
CA LEU A 132 -12.35 1.59 -7.53
C LEU A 132 -11.03 0.90 -7.13
N ALA A 133 -11.10 -0.20 -6.38
CA ALA A 133 -9.93 -0.95 -5.95
C ALA A 133 -9.24 -1.67 -7.12
N ASP A 134 -7.93 -1.51 -7.23
CA ASP A 134 -7.08 -2.44 -7.97
C ASP A 134 -6.56 -3.55 -7.06
N ILE A 135 -6.28 -3.20 -5.80
CA ILE A 135 -5.78 -4.11 -4.77
C ILE A 135 -6.58 -3.92 -3.48
N VAL A 136 -6.87 -5.03 -2.80
CA VAL A 136 -7.42 -5.05 -1.45
C VAL A 136 -6.45 -5.80 -0.56
N LYS A 137 -5.90 -5.10 0.44
CA LYS A 137 -4.98 -5.66 1.43
C LYS A 137 -5.80 -6.19 2.62
N ILE A 138 -5.45 -7.38 3.09
CA ILE A 138 -6.13 -8.07 4.19
C ILE A 138 -5.10 -8.51 5.23
N ASP A 139 -5.21 -7.97 6.44
CA ASP A 139 -4.41 -8.38 7.59
C ASP A 139 -4.85 -9.74 8.14
N PHE A 140 -3.96 -10.73 8.06
CA PHE A 140 -4.17 -12.09 8.57
C PHE A 140 -4.15 -12.19 10.11
N ARG A 141 -3.71 -11.13 10.80
CA ARG A 141 -3.66 -11.04 12.26
C ARG A 141 -4.85 -10.29 12.84
N ALA A 142 -5.44 -9.37 12.09
CA ALA A 142 -6.63 -8.63 12.51
C ALA A 142 -7.95 -9.39 12.26
N GLN A 143 -7.97 -10.32 11.29
CA GLN A 143 -9.18 -11.05 10.88
C GLN A 143 -9.00 -12.56 11.03
N SER A 144 -10.06 -13.26 11.42
CA SER A 144 -10.07 -14.72 11.45
C SER A 144 -10.10 -15.32 10.03
N LEU A 145 -9.55 -16.52 9.85
CA LEU A 145 -9.60 -17.23 8.56
C LEU A 145 -11.04 -17.43 8.04
N GLN A 146 -12.02 -17.52 8.94
CA GLN A 146 -13.43 -17.61 8.57
C GLN A 146 -13.92 -16.30 7.93
N GLU A 147 -13.60 -15.14 8.54
CA GLU A 147 -13.96 -13.82 8.01
C GLU A 147 -13.28 -13.55 6.66
N ILE A 148 -11.98 -13.85 6.57
CA ILE A 148 -11.21 -13.72 5.33
C ILE A 148 -11.83 -14.59 4.23
N SER A 149 -12.11 -15.86 4.50
CA SER A 149 -12.73 -16.76 3.52
C SER A 149 -14.11 -16.28 3.08
N GLN A 150 -14.92 -15.75 4.00
CA GLN A 150 -16.22 -15.16 3.66
C GLN A 150 -16.07 -13.93 2.77
N PHE A 151 -15.11 -13.04 3.06
CA PHE A 151 -14.80 -11.88 2.25
C PHE A 151 -14.44 -12.28 0.81
N VAL A 152 -13.45 -13.17 0.66
CA VAL A 152 -12.96 -13.63 -0.64
C VAL A 152 -14.10 -14.25 -1.46
N ASN A 153 -14.87 -15.17 -0.87
CA ASN A 153 -15.97 -15.84 -1.55
C ASN A 153 -17.08 -14.88 -1.98
N LYS A 154 -17.32 -13.83 -1.20
CA LYS A 154 -18.42 -12.88 -1.44
C LYS A 154 -18.07 -11.86 -2.52
N TYR A 155 -16.86 -11.31 -2.51
CA TYR A 155 -16.54 -10.10 -3.30
C TYR A 155 -15.64 -10.36 -4.51
N ARG A 156 -14.77 -11.37 -4.47
CA ARG A 156 -13.79 -11.58 -5.54
C ARG A 156 -14.40 -11.93 -6.90
N LYS A 157 -15.59 -12.54 -6.92
CA LYS A 157 -16.32 -12.82 -8.17
C LYS A 157 -17.11 -11.62 -8.70
N ARG A 158 -17.22 -10.55 -7.91
CA ARG A 158 -18.07 -9.38 -8.19
C ARG A 158 -17.28 -8.16 -8.61
N PHE A 159 -16.01 -8.10 -8.21
CA PHE A 159 -15.11 -6.98 -8.45
C PHE A 159 -13.78 -7.51 -8.98
N ASP A 160 -13.14 -6.72 -9.84
CA ASP A 160 -11.87 -7.06 -10.47
C ASP A 160 -10.73 -6.40 -9.71
N PHE A 161 -10.43 -6.91 -8.51
CA PHE A 161 -9.29 -6.49 -7.71
C PHE A 161 -8.38 -7.69 -7.40
N LYS A 162 -7.12 -7.38 -7.14
CA LYS A 162 -6.12 -8.31 -6.60
C LYS A 162 -6.19 -8.35 -5.09
N LEU A 163 -5.94 -9.52 -4.52
CA LEU A 163 -5.86 -9.70 -3.07
C LEU A 163 -4.42 -9.71 -2.62
N LEU A 164 -4.08 -8.88 -1.63
CA LEU A 164 -2.78 -8.86 -0.97
C LEU A 164 -2.94 -9.34 0.48
N ALA A 165 -2.22 -10.39 0.84
CA ALA A 165 -2.21 -10.95 2.18
C ALA A 165 -1.11 -10.31 3.00
N GLU A 166 -1.47 -9.65 4.10
CA GLU A 166 -0.54 -8.92 4.96
C GLU A 166 -0.27 -9.61 6.29
N LYS A 167 0.86 -9.21 6.89
CA LYS A 167 1.30 -9.68 8.22
C LYS A 167 1.37 -11.22 8.28
N ILE A 168 1.79 -11.82 7.17
CA ILE A 168 2.12 -13.25 7.07
C ILE A 168 3.45 -13.50 7.80
N GLU A 169 3.42 -14.23 8.92
CA GLU A 169 4.62 -14.50 9.73
C GLU A 169 4.98 -15.98 9.82
N THR A 170 4.13 -16.86 9.28
CA THR A 170 4.40 -18.30 9.21
C THR A 170 4.20 -18.87 7.82
N GLU A 171 4.92 -19.94 7.52
CA GLU A 171 4.77 -20.70 6.28
C GLU A 171 3.35 -21.28 6.11
N GLU A 172 2.68 -21.60 7.21
CA GLU A 172 1.32 -22.12 7.17
C GLU A 172 0.31 -21.04 6.77
N GLU A 173 0.44 -19.82 7.30
CA GLU A 173 -0.36 -18.66 6.88
C GLU A 173 -0.17 -18.37 5.39
N TYR A 174 1.07 -18.41 4.90
CA TYR A 174 1.39 -18.24 3.48
C TYR A 174 0.68 -19.29 2.60
N ARG A 175 0.76 -20.57 2.97
CA ARG A 175 0.08 -21.66 2.26
C ARG A 175 -1.44 -21.51 2.27
N VAL A 176 -2.02 -21.10 3.41
CA VAL A 176 -3.45 -20.84 3.53
C VAL A 176 -3.86 -19.67 2.63
N ALA A 177 -3.09 -18.59 2.60
CA ALA A 177 -3.34 -17.44 1.74
C ALA A 177 -3.33 -17.84 0.24
N ILE A 178 -2.36 -18.65 -0.18
CA ILE A 178 -2.34 -19.22 -1.55
C ILE A 178 -3.59 -20.06 -1.83
N ALA A 179 -4.00 -20.91 -0.89
CA ALA A 179 -5.17 -21.78 -1.05
C ALA A 179 -6.50 -21.00 -1.12
N LEU A 180 -6.59 -19.87 -0.41
CA LEU A 180 -7.69 -18.90 -0.52
C LEU A 180 -7.59 -18.06 -1.80
N GLY A 181 -6.48 -18.20 -2.53
CA GLY A 181 -6.23 -17.65 -3.85
C GLY A 181 -5.62 -16.25 -3.82
N PHE A 182 -5.06 -15.77 -2.72
CA PHE A 182 -4.43 -14.45 -2.71
C PHE A 182 -3.40 -14.29 -3.86
N ASP A 183 -3.34 -13.10 -4.44
CA ASP A 183 -2.49 -12.80 -5.59
C ASP A 183 -1.09 -12.36 -5.14
N TYR A 184 -1.05 -11.54 -4.08
CA TYR A 184 0.14 -10.93 -3.52
C TYR A 184 0.28 -11.21 -2.02
N PHE A 185 1.51 -11.11 -1.51
CA PHE A 185 1.86 -11.51 -0.15
C PHE A 185 2.92 -10.60 0.44
N GLN A 186 2.75 -10.25 1.70
CA GLN A 186 3.67 -9.42 2.47
C GLN A 186 3.66 -9.85 3.94
N GLY A 187 4.83 -9.80 4.59
CA GLY A 187 4.98 -10.13 5.99
C GLY A 187 6.36 -10.68 6.33
N PHE A 188 6.64 -10.81 7.63
CA PHE A 188 7.97 -11.17 8.14
C PHE A 188 8.43 -12.58 7.76
N GLN A 189 7.53 -13.47 7.37
CA GLN A 189 7.89 -14.77 6.79
C GLN A 189 8.63 -14.63 5.45
N LEU A 190 8.33 -13.57 4.69
CA LEU A 190 8.85 -13.34 3.35
C LEU A 190 10.02 -12.36 3.38
N SER A 191 9.79 -11.17 3.95
CA SER A 191 10.81 -10.15 4.14
C SER A 191 10.45 -9.23 5.30
N LYS A 192 11.47 -8.69 5.97
CA LYS A 192 11.31 -7.61 6.93
C LYS A 192 11.54 -6.27 6.24
N PRO A 193 10.94 -5.16 6.74
CA PRO A 193 11.27 -3.83 6.28
C PRO A 193 12.78 -3.57 6.30
N GLU A 194 13.31 -3.06 5.20
CA GLU A 194 14.70 -2.69 5.01
C GLU A 194 14.81 -1.16 4.96
N ARG A 195 15.76 -0.58 5.70
CA ARG A 195 15.99 0.87 5.63
C ARG A 195 16.82 1.25 4.41
N ILE A 196 16.40 2.30 3.73
CA ILE A 196 17.10 2.92 2.64
C ILE A 196 17.58 4.30 3.10
N PHE A 197 18.89 4.51 2.98
CA PHE A 197 19.51 5.78 3.31
C PHE A 197 19.64 6.64 2.05
N PHE A 198 19.01 7.81 2.08
CA PHE A 198 19.24 8.89 1.14
C PHE A 198 20.01 9.99 1.83
N SER A 199 21.21 10.27 1.32
CA SER A 199 21.86 11.54 1.64
C SER A 199 21.23 12.61 0.75
N HIS A 200 20.48 13.54 1.35
CA HIS A 200 20.34 14.87 0.73
C HIS A 200 21.78 15.41 0.56
N VAL A 201 22.27 15.46 -0.67
CA VAL A 201 23.39 16.33 -0.98
C VAL A 201 22.80 17.74 -0.98
N ALA A 202 23.21 18.51 0.04
CA ALA A 202 22.77 19.87 0.30
C ALA A 202 23.00 20.82 -0.88
#